data_AF-A0A942SBH5-F1
#
_entry.id   AF-A0A942SBH5-F1
#
_cell.length_a   1.000
_cell.length_b   1.000
_cell.length_c   1.000
_cell.angle_alpha   90.00
_cell.angle_beta   90.00
_cell.angle_gamma   90.00
#
_symmetry.space_group_name_H-M   'P 1'
#
loop_
_entity.id
_entity.type
_entity.pdbx_description
1 polymer ?
#
loop_
_entity_poly.entity_id
_entity_poly.type
_entity_poly.pdbx_seq_one_letter_code
_entity_poly.pdbx_strand_id
1 'polypeptide(L)'
;MRTAARVLAWFLGGIAGTVALFLLLVLASHYYNYPVSLPTGVTVSTPLWNEGIVTASGTWVDDRDTVNHQTAKVQCIRSEQQCAFMVAEVFLGTLYLHSDTYRISQWDSSLIRFVNETNCVTDTYTIERVSQRAFGTRVKKDVAACGHKDLRPIQYTLVDGFDASMRWTRDAVTPVWMAAIAAFVVWWAFIIFMAWPRRRA
;
A
#
# COMPACT_ATOMS: atom_id res chain seq x y z
N MET A 1 16.59 37.40 39.43
CA MET A 1 16.56 37.64 37.96
C MET A 1 17.40 36.65 37.15
N ARG A 2 18.65 36.31 37.52
CA ARG A 2 19.49 35.37 36.74
C ARG A 2 18.91 33.96 36.54
N THR A 3 18.10 33.46 37.48
CA THR A 3 17.44 32.14 37.39
C THR A 3 16.29 32.13 36.38
N ALA A 4 15.43 33.16 36.40
CA ALA A 4 14.31 33.29 35.46
C ALA A 4 14.79 33.39 34.00
N ALA A 5 15.85 34.16 33.74
CA ALA A 5 16.43 34.28 32.40
C ALA A 5 17.00 32.94 31.88
N ARG A 6 17.60 32.12 32.76
CA ARG A 6 18.11 30.79 32.40
C ARG A 6 16.98 29.82 32.08
N VAL A 7 15.93 29.80 32.89
CA VAL A 7 14.76 28.94 32.63
C VAL A 7 14.09 29.33 31.32
N LEU A 8 13.93 30.63 31.06
CA LEU A 8 13.37 31.12 29.80
C LEU A 8 14.23 30.72 28.58
N ALA A 9 15.57 30.81 28.70
CA ALA A 9 16.48 30.39 27.63
C ALA A 9 16.37 28.89 27.31
N TRP A 10 16.29 28.03 28.34
CA TRP A 10 16.08 26.59 28.15
C TRP A 10 14.72 26.28 27.51
N PHE A 11 13.68 27.01 27.89
CA PHE A 11 12.34 26.84 27.31
C PHE A 11 12.30 27.24 25.84
N LEU A 12 12.88 28.40 25.49
CA LEU A 12 12.97 28.85 24.10
C LEU A 12 13.83 27.91 23.24
N GLY A 13 14.96 27.43 23.79
CA GLY A 13 15.78 26.40 23.14
C GLY A 13 15.02 25.09 22.93
N GLY A 14 14.17 24.70 23.90
CA GLY A 14 13.30 23.53 23.81
C GLY A 14 12.27 23.63 22.68
N ILE A 15 11.62 24.78 22.54
CA ILE A 15 10.68 25.07 21.45
C ILE A 15 11.40 25.01 20.10
N ALA A 16 12.54 25.71 19.96
CA ALA A 16 13.30 25.72 18.72
C ALA A 16 13.75 24.30 18.31
N GLY A 17 14.24 23.50 19.27
CA GLY A 17 14.60 22.10 19.03
C GLY A 17 13.41 21.22 18.61
N THR A 18 12.23 21.44 19.20
CA THR A 18 11.00 20.74 18.82
C THR A 18 10.60 21.06 17.39
N VAL A 19 10.62 22.35 17.00
CA VAL A 19 10.30 22.78 15.63
C VAL A 19 11.28 22.16 14.62
N ALA A 20 12.58 22.17 14.93
CA ALA A 20 13.59 21.56 14.08
C ALA A 20 13.37 20.05 13.90
N LEU A 21 13.06 19.33 14.99
CA LEU A 21 12.78 17.89 14.95
C LEU A 21 11.51 17.58 14.13
N PHE A 22 10.47 18.40 14.26
CA PHE A 22 9.26 18.28 13.45
C PHE A 22 9.55 18.49 11.96
N LEU A 23 10.31 19.53 11.60
CA LEU A 23 10.71 19.79 10.21
C LEU A 23 11.54 18.63 9.63
N LEU A 24 12.47 18.07 10.40
CA LEU A 24 13.25 16.91 10.00
C LEU A 24 12.38 15.68 9.77
N LEU A 25 11.35 15.46 10.58
CA LEU A 25 10.41 14.35 10.39
C LEU A 25 9.56 14.53 9.13
N VAL A 26 9.08 15.74 8.87
CA VAL A 26 8.33 16.04 7.63
C VAL A 26 9.22 15.79 6.41
N LEU A 27 10.46 16.29 6.43
CA LEU A 27 11.43 16.06 5.35
C LEU A 27 11.79 14.57 5.20
N ALA A 28 12.00 13.87 6.31
CA ALA A 28 12.27 12.43 6.30
C ALA A 28 11.07 11.64 5.75
N SER A 29 9.85 12.01 6.11
CA SER A 29 8.63 11.37 5.58
C SER A 29 8.50 11.56 4.07
N HIS A 30 8.90 12.71 3.53
CA HIS A 30 8.97 12.91 2.08
C HIS A 30 10.09 12.12 1.41
N TYR A 31 11.17 11.81 2.14
CA TYR A 31 12.29 11.01 1.64
C TYR A 31 11.98 9.50 1.65
N TYR A 32 11.17 9.03 2.60
CA TYR A 32 10.61 7.69 2.54
C TYR A 32 9.61 7.66 1.37
N ASN A 33 10.05 7.09 0.25
CA ASN A 33 9.22 6.86 -0.93
C ASN A 33 8.03 5.97 -0.57
N TYR A 34 6.95 6.55 -0.05
CA TYR A 34 5.67 5.86 -0.06
C TYR A 34 5.32 5.66 -1.53
N PRO A 35 4.96 4.43 -1.96
CA PRO A 35 4.52 4.22 -3.33
C PRO A 35 3.38 5.21 -3.59
N VAL A 36 3.55 6.07 -4.60
CA VAL A 36 2.50 7.01 -5.02
C VAL A 36 1.29 6.16 -5.33
N SER A 37 0.26 6.20 -4.49
CA SER A 37 -0.95 5.44 -4.75
C SER A 37 -1.78 6.20 -5.78
N LEU A 38 -2.36 5.45 -6.73
CA LEU A 38 -3.48 5.91 -7.53
C LEU A 38 -4.72 5.35 -6.82
N PRO A 39 -5.27 6.02 -5.80
CA PRO A 39 -6.37 5.44 -5.08
C PRO A 39 -7.59 5.38 -6.00
N THR A 40 -8.08 4.16 -6.23
CA THR A 40 -9.35 3.90 -6.90
C THR A 40 -10.26 3.14 -5.95
N GLY A 41 -11.53 3.52 -5.94
CA GLY A 41 -12.54 2.76 -5.19
C GLY A 41 -12.63 1.34 -5.72
N VAL A 42 -12.95 0.40 -4.84
CA VAL A 42 -13.23 -0.97 -5.27
C VAL A 42 -14.63 -1.06 -5.85
N THR A 43 -14.76 -1.58 -7.07
CA THR A 43 -16.05 -1.89 -7.65
C THR A 43 -15.99 -3.26 -8.29
N VAL A 44 -16.93 -4.15 -7.96
CA VAL A 44 -17.11 -5.42 -8.66
C VAL A 44 -18.55 -5.45 -9.14
N SER A 45 -18.72 -5.10 -10.41
CA SER A 45 -20.01 -4.97 -11.08
C SER A 45 -20.34 -6.26 -11.81
N THR A 46 -21.35 -6.96 -11.28
CA THR A 46 -21.93 -8.18 -11.85
C THR A 46 -23.40 -8.08 -12.30
N PRO A 47 -24.03 -6.89 -12.49
CA PRO A 47 -25.45 -6.82 -12.87
C PRO A 47 -25.69 -7.39 -14.28
N LEU A 48 -24.70 -7.29 -15.17
CA LEU A 48 -24.75 -7.79 -16.55
C LEU A 48 -24.19 -9.23 -16.67
N TRP A 49 -24.13 -10.00 -15.58
CA TRP A 49 -23.60 -11.37 -15.60
C TRP A 49 -24.30 -12.27 -16.62
N ASN A 50 -25.63 -12.17 -16.69
CA ASN A 50 -26.43 -12.96 -17.61
C ASN A 50 -26.25 -12.52 -19.07
N GLU A 51 -25.91 -11.25 -19.29
CA GLU A 51 -25.52 -10.70 -20.60
C GLU A 51 -24.07 -11.06 -20.96
N GLY A 52 -23.32 -11.64 -20.02
CA GLY A 52 -21.94 -12.06 -20.24
C GLY A 52 -20.91 -10.95 -20.06
N ILE A 53 -21.23 -9.90 -19.30
CA ILE A 53 -20.31 -8.78 -19.04
C ILE A 53 -20.07 -8.66 -17.53
N VAL A 54 -18.81 -8.65 -17.13
CA VAL A 54 -18.38 -8.42 -15.74
C VAL A 54 -17.25 -7.41 -15.70
N THR A 55 -17.30 -6.48 -14.75
CA THR A 55 -16.24 -5.49 -14.55
C THR A 55 -15.80 -5.49 -13.10
N ALA A 56 -14.49 -5.46 -12.85
CA ALA A 56 -13.92 -5.27 -11.53
C ALA A 56 -12.87 -4.15 -11.58
N SER A 57 -12.82 -3.29 -10.58
CA SER A 57 -11.79 -2.26 -10.42
C SER A 57 -11.34 -2.17 -8.96
N GLY A 58 -10.09 -1.81 -8.75
CA GLY A 58 -9.53 -1.58 -7.42
C GLY A 58 -8.02 -1.77 -7.41
N THR A 59 -7.47 -2.03 -6.23
CA THR A 59 -6.04 -2.23 -6.02
C THR A 59 -5.80 -3.69 -5.63
N TRP A 60 -4.88 -4.37 -6.32
CA TRP A 60 -4.49 -5.73 -5.93
C TRP A 60 -3.48 -5.67 -4.79
N VAL A 61 -3.83 -6.30 -3.67
CA VAL A 61 -3.00 -6.37 -2.47
C VAL A 61 -2.70 -7.83 -2.17
N ASP A 62 -1.43 -8.15 -1.95
CA ASP A 62 -1.02 -9.48 -1.54
C ASP A 62 -1.21 -9.73 -0.04
N ASP A 63 -1.15 -10.99 0.36
CA ASP A 63 -1.25 -11.44 1.76
C ASP A 63 -0.14 -10.87 2.68
N ARG A 64 0.90 -10.26 2.11
CA ARG A 64 2.07 -9.75 2.82
C ARG A 64 2.23 -8.24 2.75
N ASP A 65 1.32 -7.54 2.08
CA ASP A 65 1.45 -6.12 1.73
C ASP A 65 2.81 -5.76 1.07
N THR A 66 3.39 -6.68 0.29
CA THR A 66 4.69 -6.50 -0.38
C THR A 66 4.60 -6.08 -1.85
N VAL A 67 3.51 -6.42 -2.54
CA VAL A 67 3.33 -6.12 -3.97
C VAL A 67 2.13 -5.20 -4.15
N ASN A 68 2.41 -3.94 -4.52
CA ASN A 68 1.40 -2.90 -4.66
C ASN A 68 1.13 -2.61 -6.14
N HIS A 69 0.23 -3.37 -6.76
CA HIS A 69 -0.33 -2.95 -8.04
C HIS A 69 -1.36 -1.85 -7.77
N GLN A 70 -1.00 -0.60 -8.08
CA GLN A 70 -1.69 0.59 -7.56
C GLN A 70 -3.15 0.66 -7.99
N THR A 71 -3.48 0.37 -9.25
CA THR A 71 -4.86 0.30 -9.73
C THR A 71 -4.96 -0.66 -10.88
N ALA A 72 -5.99 -1.51 -10.85
CA ALA A 72 -6.35 -2.39 -11.93
C ALA A 72 -7.84 -2.25 -12.27
N LYS A 73 -8.16 -2.46 -13.54
CA LYS A 73 -9.52 -2.63 -14.05
C LYS A 73 -9.56 -3.87 -14.93
N VAL A 74 -10.49 -4.76 -14.63
CA VAL A 74 -10.75 -5.99 -15.35
C VAL A 74 -12.12 -5.89 -16.00
N GLN A 75 -12.22 -6.19 -17.28
CA GLN A 75 -13.48 -6.29 -17.99
C GLN A 75 -13.52 -7.61 -18.75
N CYS A 76 -14.43 -8.50 -18.36
CA CYS A 76 -14.60 -9.82 -18.97
C CYS A 76 -15.85 -9.83 -19.85
N ILE A 77 -15.70 -10.34 -21.07
CA ILE A 77 -16.79 -10.48 -22.05
C ILE A 77 -16.89 -11.96 -22.46
N ARG A 78 -18.01 -12.59 -22.13
CA ARG A 78 -18.24 -14.02 -22.34
C ARG A 78 -18.26 -14.40 -23.83
N SER A 79 -18.86 -13.57 -24.68
CA SER A 79 -18.92 -13.83 -26.13
C SER A 79 -17.54 -13.84 -26.78
N GLU A 80 -16.60 -13.06 -26.24
CA GLU A 80 -15.21 -13.00 -26.71
C GLU A 80 -14.31 -14.05 -26.05
N GLN A 81 -14.80 -14.72 -24.99
CA GLN A 81 -14.01 -15.62 -24.13
C GLN A 81 -12.72 -14.99 -23.57
N GLN A 82 -12.73 -13.68 -23.35
CA GLN A 82 -11.56 -12.91 -22.92
C GLN A 82 -11.89 -11.89 -21.83
N CYS A 83 -10.88 -11.57 -21.03
CA CYS A 83 -10.88 -10.48 -20.07
C CYS A 83 -9.78 -9.48 -20.45
N ALA A 84 -10.15 -8.22 -20.65
CA ALA A 84 -9.20 -7.11 -20.72
C ALA A 84 -8.75 -6.75 -19.30
N PHE A 85 -7.45 -6.72 -19.06
CA PHE A 85 -6.82 -6.40 -17.79
C PHE A 85 -5.96 -5.16 -17.96
N MET A 86 -6.43 -4.05 -17.38
CA MET A 86 -5.78 -2.75 -17.45
C MET A 86 -5.17 -2.44 -16.10
N VAL A 87 -3.91 -2.00 -16.09
CA VAL A 87 -3.18 -1.60 -14.87
C VAL A 87 -2.65 -0.18 -15.05
N ALA A 88 -2.77 0.60 -13.98
CA ALA A 88 -2.12 1.88 -13.84
C ALA A 88 -1.15 1.82 -12.65
N GLU A 89 0.11 2.18 -12.89
CA GLU A 89 1.15 2.19 -11.87
C GLU A 89 2.05 3.42 -12.01
N VAL A 90 2.43 4.02 -10.90
CA VAL A 90 3.42 5.11 -10.84
C VAL A 90 4.75 4.52 -10.42
N PHE A 91 5.72 4.56 -11.33
CA PHE A 91 7.09 4.12 -11.08
C PHE A 91 8.05 5.29 -11.33
N LEU A 92 8.90 5.59 -10.34
CA LEU A 92 9.84 6.73 -10.39
C LEU A 92 9.18 8.06 -10.80
N GLY A 93 7.95 8.31 -10.33
CA GLY A 93 7.20 9.55 -10.62
C GLY A 93 6.56 9.60 -12.01
N THR A 94 6.69 8.55 -12.81
CA THR A 94 6.05 8.44 -14.14
C THR A 94 4.86 7.49 -14.06
N LEU A 95 3.73 7.88 -14.66
CA LEU A 95 2.55 7.03 -14.79
C LEU A 95 2.73 6.07 -15.97
N TYR A 96 2.68 4.77 -15.68
CA TYR A 96 2.64 3.69 -16.65
C TYR A 96 1.22 3.13 -16.71
N LEU A 97 0.74 2.97 -17.95
CA LEU A 97 -0.54 2.35 -18.25
C LEU A 97 -0.24 1.12 -19.11
N HIS A 98 -0.71 -0.04 -18.66
CA HIS A 98 -0.58 -1.27 -19.40
C HIS A 98 -1.94 -1.94 -19.54
N SER A 99 -2.15 -2.61 -20.67
CA SER A 99 -3.39 -3.34 -20.96
C SER A 99 -3.04 -4.65 -21.63
N ASP A 100 -3.52 -5.74 -21.05
CA ASP A 100 -3.41 -7.08 -21.57
C ASP A 100 -4.78 -7.70 -21.80
N THR A 101 -4.84 -8.78 -22.57
CA THR A 101 -6.02 -9.64 -22.67
C THR A 101 -5.70 -11.04 -22.20
N TYR A 102 -6.56 -11.59 -21.36
CA TYR A 102 -6.42 -12.94 -20.80
C TYR A 102 -7.61 -13.80 -21.20
N ARG A 103 -7.35 -15.07 -21.48
CA ARG A 103 -8.41 -16.02 -21.83
C ARG A 103 -9.18 -16.44 -20.59
N ILE A 104 -10.50 -16.53 -20.74
CA ILE A 104 -11.39 -17.06 -19.72
C ILE A 104 -11.26 -18.58 -19.69
N SER A 105 -10.88 -19.12 -18.53
CA SER A 105 -10.75 -20.57 -18.30
C SER A 105 -12.04 -21.18 -17.77
N GLN A 106 -12.82 -20.42 -16.99
CA GLN A 106 -14.10 -20.86 -16.44
C GLN A 106 -15.07 -19.69 -16.36
N TRP A 107 -16.32 -19.91 -16.76
CA TRP A 107 -17.43 -18.99 -16.55
C TRP A 107 -18.66 -19.81 -16.15
N ASP A 108 -19.05 -19.73 -14.88
CA ASP A 108 -20.24 -20.43 -14.38
C ASP A 108 -21.26 -19.44 -13.78
N SER A 109 -22.24 -19.96 -13.01
CA SER A 109 -23.28 -19.13 -12.41
C SER A 109 -22.78 -18.30 -11.21
N SER A 110 -21.64 -18.68 -10.63
CA SER A 110 -21.11 -18.20 -9.36
C SER A 110 -19.77 -17.48 -9.48
N LEU A 111 -18.92 -17.85 -10.43
CA LEU A 111 -17.58 -17.30 -10.59
C LEU A 111 -17.11 -17.25 -12.05
N ILE A 112 -16.14 -16.37 -12.29
CA ILE A 112 -15.33 -16.30 -13.51
C ILE A 112 -13.89 -16.54 -13.12
N ARG A 113 -13.18 -17.40 -13.86
CA ARG A 113 -11.75 -17.61 -13.74
C ARG A 113 -11.06 -17.30 -15.06
N PHE A 114 -9.95 -16.58 -14.97
CA PHE A 114 -9.06 -16.32 -16.10
C PHE A 114 -7.61 -16.44 -15.65
N VAL A 115 -6.72 -16.75 -16.60
CA VAL A 115 -5.34 -17.11 -16.29
C VAL A 115 -4.40 -16.25 -17.13
N ASN A 116 -3.40 -15.66 -16.48
CA ASN A 116 -2.23 -15.09 -17.12
C ASN A 116 -1.06 -16.08 -16.96
N GLU A 117 -0.60 -16.62 -18.06
CA GLU A 117 0.51 -17.55 -18.09
C GLU A 117 1.76 -16.87 -18.61
N THR A 118 2.74 -16.68 -17.72
CA THR A 118 4.09 -16.28 -18.12
C THR A 118 5.00 -17.51 -18.16
N ASN A 119 6.27 -17.30 -18.52
CA ASN A 119 7.26 -18.37 -18.56
C ASN A 119 7.49 -19.04 -17.20
N CYS A 120 7.32 -18.30 -16.09
CA CYS A 120 7.73 -18.76 -14.76
C CYS A 120 6.66 -18.75 -13.70
N VAL A 121 5.56 -18.03 -13.94
CA VAL A 121 4.44 -17.98 -13.01
C VAL A 121 3.13 -18.12 -13.77
N THR A 122 2.18 -18.75 -13.09
CA THR A 122 0.78 -18.79 -13.49
C THR A 122 0.00 -17.95 -12.50
N ASP A 123 -0.58 -16.86 -12.98
CA ASP A 123 -1.50 -16.02 -12.21
C ASP A 123 -2.93 -16.41 -12.56
N THR A 124 -3.67 -16.89 -11.57
CA THR A 124 -5.09 -17.26 -11.71
C THR A 124 -5.94 -16.23 -11.00
N TYR A 125 -6.81 -15.55 -11.74
CA TYR A 125 -7.72 -14.55 -11.20
C TYR A 125 -9.13 -15.11 -11.16
N THR A 126 -9.85 -14.84 -10.07
CA THR A 126 -11.23 -15.28 -9.85
C THR A 126 -12.09 -14.09 -9.45
N ILE A 127 -13.24 -13.93 -10.10
CA ILE A 127 -14.27 -12.97 -9.74
C ILE A 127 -15.51 -13.74 -9.29
N GLU A 128 -15.91 -13.57 -8.04
CA GLU A 128 -17.11 -14.19 -7.48
C GLU A 128 -18.33 -13.28 -7.64
N ARG A 129 -19.42 -13.85 -8.15
CA ARG A 129 -20.68 -13.15 -8.41
C ARG A 129 -21.38 -12.71 -7.13
N VAL A 130 -21.52 -13.62 -6.18
CA VAL A 130 -22.38 -13.46 -4.99
C VAL A 130 -21.71 -12.55 -3.96
N SER A 131 -20.43 -12.79 -3.68
CA SER A 131 -19.68 -11.97 -2.74
C SER A 131 -19.23 -10.64 -3.33
N GLN A 132 -19.28 -10.49 -4.66
CA GLN A 132 -18.74 -9.34 -5.39
C GLN A 132 -17.27 -9.08 -5.03
N ARG A 133 -16.49 -10.16 -4.94
CA ARG A 133 -15.06 -10.10 -4.63
C ARG A 133 -14.25 -10.59 -5.81
N ALA A 134 -13.06 -10.02 -5.96
CA ALA A 134 -12.05 -10.54 -6.87
C ALA A 134 -10.78 -10.90 -6.08
N PHE A 135 -10.22 -12.07 -6.37
CA PHE A 135 -8.99 -12.57 -5.78
C PHE A 135 -8.12 -13.23 -6.85
N GLY A 136 -6.83 -13.31 -6.59
CA GLY A 136 -5.85 -13.91 -7.47
C GLY A 136 -4.91 -14.84 -6.73
N THR A 137 -4.34 -15.81 -7.43
CA THR A 137 -3.27 -16.65 -6.91
C THR A 137 -2.14 -16.72 -7.92
N ARG A 138 -0.90 -16.55 -7.44
CA ARG A 138 0.32 -16.75 -8.22
C ARG A 138 0.96 -18.06 -7.81
N VAL A 139 1.25 -18.92 -8.77
CA VAL A 139 1.95 -20.19 -8.56
C VAL A 139 3.17 -20.27 -9.48
N LYS A 140 4.33 -20.65 -8.94
CA LYS A 140 5.54 -20.89 -9.72
C LYS A 140 5.35 -22.11 -10.62
N LYS A 141 5.71 -22.00 -11.89
CA LYS A 141 5.79 -23.15 -12.80
C LYS A 141 7.08 -23.94 -12.52
N ASP A 142 6.99 -25.27 -12.49
CA ASP A 142 8.15 -26.15 -12.31
C ASP A 142 8.92 -26.31 -13.63
N VAL A 143 9.62 -25.25 -14.03
CA VAL A 143 10.40 -25.18 -15.28
C VAL A 143 11.84 -24.83 -14.96
N ALA A 144 12.79 -25.61 -15.47
CA ALA A 144 14.23 -25.42 -15.20
C ALA A 144 14.76 -24.02 -15.57
N ALA A 145 14.17 -23.37 -16.59
CA ALA A 145 14.52 -22.02 -17.02
C ALA A 145 14.14 -20.93 -15.99
N CYS A 146 13.23 -21.24 -15.09
CA CYS A 146 12.76 -20.35 -14.04
C CYS A 146 13.63 -20.56 -12.81
N GLY A 147 14.79 -19.90 -12.84
CA GLY A 147 15.86 -20.06 -11.85
C GLY A 147 15.40 -20.05 -10.39
N HIS A 148 16.31 -20.36 -9.48
CA HIS A 148 16.01 -20.55 -8.05
C HIS A 148 15.54 -19.31 -7.28
N LYS A 149 15.11 -18.23 -7.96
CA LYS A 149 14.38 -17.16 -7.28
C LYS A 149 13.15 -17.78 -6.61
N ASP A 150 13.03 -17.48 -5.31
CA ASP A 150 12.02 -17.99 -4.40
C ASP A 150 10.66 -17.36 -4.75
N LEU A 151 10.06 -17.82 -5.85
CA LEU A 151 8.71 -17.44 -6.28
C LEU A 151 7.73 -18.24 -5.43
N ARG A 152 7.56 -17.82 -4.18
CA ARG A 152 6.56 -18.40 -3.29
C ARG A 152 5.16 -18.17 -3.85
N PRO A 153 4.20 -19.04 -3.54
CA PRO A 153 2.81 -18.77 -3.85
C PRO A 153 2.38 -17.47 -3.17
N ILE A 154 1.68 -16.62 -3.92
CA ILE A 154 1.13 -15.35 -3.41
C ILE A 154 -0.37 -15.37 -3.65
N GLN A 155 -1.14 -14.91 -2.67
CA GLN A 155 -2.57 -14.66 -2.83
C GLN A 155 -2.79 -13.16 -2.90
N TYR A 156 -3.56 -12.73 -3.90
CA TYR A 156 -3.96 -11.34 -4.07
C TYR A 156 -5.45 -11.18 -3.82
N THR A 157 -5.83 -10.04 -3.28
CA THR A 157 -7.22 -9.63 -3.16
C THR A 157 -7.39 -8.25 -3.77
N LEU A 158 -8.48 -8.05 -4.49
CA LEU A 158 -8.84 -6.74 -5.00
C LEU A 158 -9.57 -5.98 -3.89
N VAL A 159 -8.99 -4.87 -3.46
CA VAL A 159 -9.49 -4.04 -2.35
C VAL A 159 -9.62 -2.59 -2.77
N ASP A 160 -10.22 -1.78 -1.90
CA ASP A 160 -10.29 -0.34 -2.10
C ASP A 160 -8.89 0.28 -2.01
N GLY A 161 -8.49 0.97 -3.07
CA GLY A 161 -7.20 1.62 -3.16
C GLY A 161 -7.03 2.79 -2.19
N PHE A 162 -8.11 3.46 -1.79
CA PHE A 162 -8.06 4.50 -0.76
C PHE A 162 -7.73 3.89 0.60
N ASP A 163 -8.43 2.81 0.99
CA ASP A 163 -8.21 2.14 2.27
C ASP A 163 -6.81 1.52 2.33
N ALA A 164 -6.39 0.84 1.26
CA ALA A 164 -5.05 0.28 1.15
C ALA A 164 -3.97 1.36 1.25
N SER A 165 -4.12 2.46 0.50
CA SER A 165 -3.19 3.60 0.54
C SER A 165 -3.10 4.23 1.92
N MET A 166 -4.25 4.44 2.59
CA MET A 166 -4.29 5.04 3.92
C MET A 166 -3.64 4.12 4.95
N ARG A 167 -3.86 2.80 4.85
CA ARG A 167 -3.19 1.79 5.68
C ARG A 167 -1.68 1.82 5.47
N TRP A 168 -1.19 1.76 4.24
CA TRP A 168 0.26 1.80 3.97
C TRP A 168 0.92 3.10 4.46
N THR A 169 0.24 4.23 4.26
CA THR A 169 0.73 5.52 4.79
C THR A 169 0.80 5.46 6.31
N ARG A 170 -0.24 4.95 6.98
CA ARG A 170 -0.24 4.79 8.44
C ARG A 170 0.88 3.87 8.89
N ASP A 171 1.04 2.70 8.30
CA ASP A 171 2.03 1.71 8.73
C ASP A 171 3.46 2.22 8.55
N ALA A 172 3.71 2.98 7.49
CA ALA A 172 5.02 3.55 7.22
C ALA A 172 5.31 4.81 8.08
N VAL A 173 4.28 5.56 8.46
CA VAL A 173 4.39 6.80 9.25
C VAL A 173 4.37 6.54 10.76
N THR A 174 3.65 5.51 11.22
CA THR A 174 3.51 5.17 12.66
C THR A 174 4.83 4.98 13.40
N PRO A 175 5.80 4.17 12.96
CA PRO A 175 7.05 3.98 13.70
C PRO A 175 7.85 5.29 13.81
N VAL A 176 7.83 6.11 12.76
CA VAL A 176 8.47 7.43 12.74
C VAL A 176 7.82 8.37 13.76
N TRP A 177 6.48 8.41 13.82
CA TRP A 177 5.75 9.19 14.83
C TRP A 177 5.99 8.71 16.26
N MET A 178 6.01 7.40 16.48
CA MET A 178 6.26 6.86 17.82
C MET A 178 7.67 7.20 18.32
N ALA A 179 8.67 7.10 17.43
CA ALA A 179 10.04 7.53 17.72
C ALA A 179 10.10 9.05 17.99
N ALA A 180 9.38 9.85 17.21
CA ALA A 180 9.29 11.31 17.40
C ALA A 180 8.70 11.69 18.75
N ILE A 181 7.58 11.06 19.14
CA ILE A 181 6.93 11.29 20.44
C ILE A 181 7.87 10.89 21.57
N ALA A 182 8.54 9.72 21.47
CA ALA A 182 9.51 9.30 22.47
C ALA A 182 10.67 10.29 22.60
N ALA A 183 11.25 10.73 21.48
CA ALA A 183 12.31 11.74 21.46
C ALA A 183 11.86 13.07 22.07
N PHE A 184 10.63 13.50 21.76
CA PHE A 184 10.02 14.70 22.33
C PHE A 184 9.88 14.59 23.85
N VAL A 185 9.37 13.46 24.36
CA VAL A 185 9.23 13.22 25.81
C VAL A 185 10.58 13.23 26.51
N VAL A 186 11.59 12.54 25.96
CA VAL A 186 12.96 12.51 26.51
C VAL A 186 13.59 13.90 26.51
N TRP A 187 13.42 14.66 25.43
CA TRP A 187 13.93 16.02 25.30
C TRP A 187 13.34 16.96 26.36
N TRP A 188 12.02 16.94 26.56
CA TRP A 188 11.37 17.76 27.57
C TRP A 188 11.70 17.33 29.00
N ALA A 189 11.79 16.02 29.26
CA ALA A 189 12.25 15.51 30.55
C ALA A 189 13.66 16.01 30.89
N PHE A 190 14.56 16.02 29.90
CA PHE A 190 15.91 16.57 30.04
C PHE A 190 15.90 18.07 30.35
N ILE A 191 15.09 18.86 29.63
CA ILE A 191 14.96 20.31 29.89
C ILE A 191 14.44 20.58 31.29
N ILE A 192 13.40 19.87 31.73
CA ILE A 192 12.81 20.02 33.06
C ILE A 192 13.84 19.65 34.13
N PHE A 193 14.58 18.55 33.95
CA PHE A 193 15.64 18.13 34.87
C PHE A 193 16.76 19.17 34.98
N MET A 194 17.17 19.77 33.86
CA MET A 194 18.21 20.81 33.84
C MET A 194 17.73 22.16 34.37
N ALA A 195 16.45 22.48 34.21
CA ALA A 195 15.83 23.68 34.76
C ALA A 195 15.55 23.57 36.27
N TRP A 196 15.48 22.35 36.82
CA TRP A 196 15.23 22.13 38.23
C TRP A 196 16.40 22.66 39.07
N PRO A 197 16.16 23.58 40.02
CA PRO A 197 17.23 24.11 40.86
C PRO A 197 17.81 22.99 41.73
N ARG A 198 19.07 22.63 41.47
CA ARG A 198 19.84 21.76 42.38
C ARG A 198 19.93 22.46 43.73
N ARG A 199 19.10 22.05 44.69
CA ARG A 199 19.29 22.43 46.10
C ARG A 199 20.66 21.88 46.49
N ARG A 200 21.64 22.77 46.65
CA ARG A 200 22.94 22.40 47.21
C ARG A 200 22.66 21.96 48.65
N ALA A 201 22.81 20.66 48.92
CA ALA A 201 22.97 20.15 50.27
C ALA A 201 24.37 20.49 50.76
#